data_AF-A0A1E7HTK2-F1
#
_entry.id   AF-A0A1E7HTK2-F1
#
_cell.length_a   1.000
_cell.length_b   1.000
_cell.length_c   1.000
_cell.angle_alpha   90.00
_cell.angle_beta   90.00
_cell.angle_gamma   90.00
#
_symmetry.space_group_name_H-M   'P 1'
#
loop_
_entity.id
_entity.type
_entity.pdbx_description
1 polymer ?
#
loop_
_entity_poly.entity_id
_entity_poly.type
_entity_poly.pdbx_seq_one_letter_code
_entity_poly.pdbx_strand_id
1 'polypeptide(L)'
;MANEEKKQLTLGIVGGGQGGLEMLKIFSDSDQVKVVYMVDREVKAPGMVEAKAREVKQETDLVAAVKSHRTDFIIEATGSPKVQEIIEENRNPQTELISAKGSLMFYNVLNESRKKTNKHVSGQIGTISEEIIVSTKTIKSALGGITQVALNLEMLAINAAIEAARAGEKGRSFAVVAEAVKCTAEEAKTLLESIESVNNDNSLMSNQLEELLEELH
;
A
#
# COMPACT_ATOMS: atom_id res chain seq x y z
N MET A 1 14.86 -30.85 -3.29
CA MET A 1 15.74 -29.85 -2.67
C MET A 1 15.09 -29.48 -1.35
N ALA A 2 15.72 -29.85 -0.22
CA ALA A 2 15.17 -29.61 1.10
C ALA A 2 15.07 -28.10 1.35
N ASN A 3 13.93 -27.67 1.87
CA ASN A 3 13.66 -26.31 2.31
C ASN A 3 14.52 -26.07 3.56
N GLU A 4 15.69 -25.44 3.40
CA GLU A 4 16.44 -24.92 4.56
C GLU A 4 15.57 -23.82 5.18
N GLU A 5 14.89 -24.13 6.29
CA GLU A 5 14.27 -23.11 7.13
C GLU A 5 15.33 -22.07 7.46
N LYS A 6 15.20 -20.86 6.90
CA LYS A 6 16.08 -19.74 7.23
C LYS A 6 15.98 -19.50 8.74
N LYS A 7 17.05 -19.83 9.46
CA LYS A 7 17.15 -19.58 10.90
C LYS A 7 16.94 -18.09 11.16
N GLN A 8 15.86 -17.73 11.86
CA GLN A 8 15.61 -16.37 12.31
C GLN A 8 16.66 -15.95 13.36
N LEU A 9 17.17 -14.74 13.22
CA LEU A 9 18.02 -14.14 14.25
C LEU A 9 17.17 -13.83 15.48
N THR A 10 17.69 -14.15 16.65
CA THR A 10 17.01 -13.91 17.92
C THR A 10 17.53 -12.66 18.58
N LEU A 11 16.62 -11.80 19.04
CA LEU A 11 16.94 -10.49 19.57
C LEU A 11 16.31 -10.28 20.96
N GLY A 12 17.11 -9.82 21.91
CA GLY A 12 16.64 -9.28 23.19
C GLY A 12 16.70 -7.75 23.18
N ILE A 13 15.73 -7.07 23.77
CA ILE A 13 15.72 -5.60 23.87
C ILE A 13 15.77 -5.20 25.35
N VAL A 14 16.70 -4.32 25.72
CA VAL A 14 16.84 -3.79 27.07
C VAL A 14 16.51 -2.30 27.07
N GLY A 15 15.46 -1.93 27.79
CA GLY A 15 14.86 -0.60 27.81
C GLY A 15 13.55 -0.59 27.01
N GLY A 16 12.44 -0.34 27.67
CA GLY A 16 11.08 -0.22 27.14
C GLY A 16 10.61 1.22 26.96
N GLY A 17 11.50 2.21 27.04
CA GLY A 17 11.21 3.59 26.67
C GLY A 17 10.94 3.75 25.15
N GLN A 18 10.89 5.00 24.67
CA GLN A 18 10.59 5.29 23.25
C GLN A 18 11.58 4.63 22.27
N GLY A 19 12.89 4.69 22.56
CA GLY A 19 13.90 4.05 21.70
C GLY A 19 13.72 2.54 21.58
N GLY A 20 13.43 1.87 22.70
CA GLY A 20 13.17 0.43 22.72
C GLY A 20 11.87 0.04 22.03
N LEU A 21 10.81 0.84 22.18
CA LEU A 21 9.55 0.69 21.44
C LEU A 21 9.78 0.73 19.93
N GLU A 22 10.54 1.70 19.44
CA GLU A 22 10.80 1.83 18.00
C GLU A 22 11.64 0.67 17.46
N MET A 23 12.66 0.22 18.21
CA MET A 23 13.41 -0.99 17.85
C MET A 23 12.50 -2.22 17.82
N LEU A 24 11.62 -2.37 18.82
CA LEU A 24 10.66 -3.47 18.87
C LEU A 24 9.76 -3.48 17.63
N LYS A 25 9.18 -2.35 17.23
CA LYS A 25 8.34 -2.27 16.02
C LYS A 25 9.14 -2.65 14.77
N ILE A 26 10.31 -2.05 14.58
CA ILE A 26 11.16 -2.29 13.40
C ILE A 26 11.49 -3.77 13.24
N PHE A 27 11.90 -4.44 14.32
CA PHE A 27 12.34 -5.83 14.24
C PHE A 27 11.20 -6.84 14.31
N SER A 28 10.09 -6.53 14.99
CA SER A 28 8.93 -7.43 15.05
C SER A 28 8.18 -7.52 13.72
N ASP A 29 8.28 -6.50 12.88
CA ASP A 29 7.69 -6.51 11.53
C ASP A 29 8.58 -7.25 10.51
N SER A 30 9.73 -7.82 10.94
CA SER A 30 10.67 -8.51 10.07
C SER A 30 10.58 -10.03 10.21
N ASP A 31 10.38 -10.74 9.10
CA ASP A 31 10.43 -12.21 9.06
C ASP A 31 11.83 -12.80 9.36
N GLN A 32 12.87 -11.95 9.42
CA GLN A 32 14.25 -12.37 9.64
C GLN A 32 14.67 -12.32 11.11
N VAL A 33 13.92 -11.59 11.96
CA VAL A 33 14.27 -11.35 13.36
C VAL A 33 13.11 -11.74 14.27
N LYS A 34 13.40 -12.57 15.26
CA LYS A 34 12.48 -12.90 16.35
C LYS A 34 12.88 -12.15 17.60
N VAL A 35 12.06 -11.19 18.02
CA VAL A 35 12.23 -10.54 19.33
C VAL A 35 11.79 -11.51 20.41
N VAL A 36 12.73 -12.00 21.20
CA VAL A 36 12.49 -13.07 22.20
C VAL A 36 11.98 -12.48 23.50
N TYR A 37 12.55 -11.36 23.93
CA TYR A 37 12.16 -10.70 25.16
C TYR A 37 12.44 -9.20 25.13
N MET A 38 11.73 -8.46 25.98
CA MET A 38 12.02 -7.08 26.32
C MET A 38 12.15 -6.93 27.84
N VAL A 39 13.17 -6.20 28.28
CA VAL A 39 13.41 -5.87 29.69
C VAL A 39 13.15 -4.40 29.94
N ASP A 40 12.32 -4.08 30.92
CA ASP A 40 12.32 -2.77 31.56
C ASP A 40 11.88 -2.91 33.03
N ARG A 41 12.37 -2.01 33.89
CA ARG A 41 11.95 -1.95 35.29
C ARG A 41 10.50 -1.49 35.41
N GLU A 42 10.05 -0.65 34.48
CA GLU A 42 8.69 -0.13 34.43
C GLU A 42 7.84 -0.96 33.46
N VAL A 43 6.96 -1.80 34.02
CA VAL A 43 6.04 -2.64 33.23
C VAL A 43 5.06 -1.81 32.37
N LYS A 44 4.84 -0.55 32.74
CA LYS A 44 3.98 0.39 31.99
C LYS A 44 4.74 1.18 30.92
N ALA A 45 6.04 0.96 30.75
CA ALA A 45 6.81 1.66 29.73
C ALA A 45 6.23 1.33 28.33
N PRO A 46 6.23 2.30 27.39
CA PRO A 46 5.56 2.13 26.09
C PRO A 46 5.98 0.86 25.33
N GLY A 47 7.27 0.54 25.31
CA GLY A 47 7.81 -0.67 24.72
C GLY A 47 7.35 -1.95 25.41
N MET A 48 7.19 -1.95 26.75
CA MET A 48 6.73 -3.12 27.49
C MET A 48 5.25 -3.42 27.22
N VAL A 49 4.43 -2.37 27.08
CA VAL A 49 3.01 -2.49 26.71
C VAL A 49 2.89 -3.06 25.29
N GLU A 50 3.68 -2.54 24.35
CA GLU A 50 3.70 -3.03 22.97
C GLU A 50 4.24 -4.47 22.88
N ALA A 51 5.30 -4.79 23.63
CA ALA A 51 5.86 -6.14 23.70
C ALA A 51 4.79 -7.14 24.15
N LYS A 52 3.97 -6.77 25.14
CA LYS A 52 2.84 -7.58 25.58
C LYS A 52 1.79 -7.79 24.49
N ALA A 53 1.43 -6.74 23.76
CA ALA A 53 0.47 -6.82 22.66
C ALA A 53 0.95 -7.73 21.52
N ARG A 54 2.27 -7.79 21.31
CA ARG A 54 2.94 -8.61 20.29
C ARG A 54 3.40 -9.99 20.80
N GLU A 55 2.95 -10.40 21.98
CA GLU A 55 3.31 -11.69 22.61
C GLU A 55 4.83 -11.88 22.85
N VAL A 56 5.60 -10.79 22.88
CA VAL A 56 7.02 -10.80 23.24
C VAL A 56 7.16 -10.88 24.76
N LYS A 57 8.01 -11.77 25.26
CA LYS A 57 8.16 -11.98 26.70
C LYS A 57 8.66 -10.70 27.40
N GLN A 58 7.95 -10.27 28.45
CA GLN A 58 8.36 -9.13 29.26
C GLN A 58 9.13 -9.59 30.49
N GLU A 59 10.24 -8.93 30.80
CA GLU A 59 11.06 -9.19 31.98
C GLU A 59 11.34 -7.88 32.73
N THR A 60 11.49 -7.95 34.05
CA THR A 60 11.81 -6.77 34.90
C THR A 60 13.20 -6.83 35.51
N ASP A 61 13.78 -8.04 35.61
CA ASP A 61 15.14 -8.27 36.06
C ASP A 61 16.06 -8.44 34.85
N LEU A 62 16.94 -7.47 34.64
CA LEU A 62 17.91 -7.46 33.55
C LEU A 62 18.87 -8.64 33.59
N VAL A 63 19.42 -8.96 34.77
CA VAL A 63 20.46 -9.99 34.89
C VAL A 63 19.83 -11.36 34.68
N ALA A 64 18.65 -11.60 35.26
CA ALA A 64 17.91 -12.83 35.05
C ALA A 64 17.54 -13.01 33.57
N ALA A 65 17.03 -11.97 32.91
CA ALA A 65 16.63 -12.02 31.51
C ALA A 65 17.81 -12.35 30.58
N VAL A 66 18.93 -11.62 30.70
CA VAL A 66 20.13 -11.79 29.86
C VAL A 66 20.78 -13.17 30.05
N LYS A 67 20.71 -13.75 31.26
CA LYS A 67 21.24 -15.10 31.53
C LYS A 67 20.32 -16.22 31.06
N SER A 68 19.00 -16.05 31.23
CA SER A 68 18.02 -17.12 30.99
C SER A 68 17.63 -17.27 29.53
N HIS A 69 17.73 -16.19 28.73
CA HIS A 69 17.38 -16.21 27.32
C HIS A 69 18.63 -16.21 26.46
N ARG A 70 18.74 -17.19 25.56
CA ARG A 70 19.78 -17.18 24.53
C ARG A 70 19.27 -16.39 23.33
N THR A 71 19.98 -15.33 22.98
CA THR A 71 19.73 -14.53 21.78
C THR A 71 21.01 -14.34 20.99
N ASP A 72 20.90 -14.18 19.67
CA ASP A 72 22.03 -13.85 18.81
C ASP A 72 22.46 -12.38 19.05
N PHE A 73 21.50 -11.49 19.30
CA PHE A 73 21.74 -10.08 19.57
C PHE A 73 21.01 -9.59 20.84
N ILE A 74 21.58 -8.58 21.48
CA ILE A 74 20.90 -7.74 22.48
C ILE A 74 21.02 -6.28 22.05
N ILE A 75 19.90 -5.55 22.05
CA ILE A 75 19.89 -4.10 21.92
C ILE A 75 19.81 -3.47 23.31
N GLU A 76 20.78 -2.61 23.61
CA GLU A 76 20.77 -1.73 24.78
C GLU A 76 20.15 -0.40 24.35
N ALA A 77 18.88 -0.15 24.70
CA ALA A 77 18.14 1.05 24.31
C ALA A 77 18.01 2.07 25.45
N THR A 78 18.63 1.83 26.62
CA THR A 78 18.55 2.73 27.78
C THR A 78 19.53 3.90 27.68
N GLY A 79 20.60 3.76 26.88
CA GLY A 79 21.69 4.73 26.77
C GLY A 79 22.59 4.78 28.00
N SER A 80 22.45 3.86 28.94
CA SER A 80 23.18 3.86 30.21
C SER A 80 24.46 3.04 30.12
N PRO A 81 25.66 3.63 30.33
CA PRO A 81 26.91 2.88 30.37
C PRO A 81 26.90 1.75 31.41
N LYS A 82 26.19 1.95 32.53
CA LYS A 82 26.04 0.93 33.59
C LYS A 82 25.22 -0.27 33.12
N VAL A 83 24.17 -0.03 32.34
CA VAL A 83 23.35 -1.12 31.78
C VAL A 83 24.15 -1.89 30.74
N GLN A 84 24.91 -1.17 29.90
CA GLN A 84 25.83 -1.78 28.95
C GLN A 84 26.85 -2.70 29.64
N GLU A 85 27.50 -2.23 30.71
CA GLU A 85 28.45 -3.01 31.51
C GLU A 85 27.80 -4.27 32.11
N ILE A 86 26.60 -4.15 32.69
CA ILE A 86 25.86 -5.31 33.22
C ILE A 86 25.56 -6.33 32.12
N ILE A 87 25.19 -5.89 30.91
CA ILE A 87 24.93 -6.79 29.78
C ILE A 87 26.24 -7.47 29.35
N GLU A 88 27.35 -6.74 29.21
CA GLU A 88 28.68 -7.29 28.87
C GLU A 88 29.11 -8.40 29.85
N GLU A 89 28.96 -8.16 31.16
CA GLU A 89 29.38 -9.10 32.20
C GLU A 89 28.52 -10.36 32.29
N ASN A 90 27.25 -10.29 31.87
CA ASN A 90 26.26 -11.35 32.12
C ASN A 90 25.73 -12.03 30.85
N ARG A 91 25.96 -11.47 29.66
CA ARG A 91 25.49 -12.07 28.40
C ARG A 91 26.23 -13.36 28.07
N ASN A 92 25.61 -14.16 27.21
CA ASN A 92 26.30 -15.29 26.62
C ASN A 92 27.45 -14.79 25.73
N PRO A 93 28.63 -15.44 25.72
CA PRO A 93 29.73 -15.05 24.82
C PRO A 93 29.39 -15.05 23.33
N GLN A 94 28.34 -15.78 22.92
CA GLN A 94 27.87 -15.83 21.53
C GLN A 94 26.86 -14.72 21.18
N THR A 95 26.41 -13.95 22.18
CA THR A 95 25.44 -12.87 21.99
C THR A 95 26.17 -11.57 21.70
N GLU A 96 25.84 -10.93 20.58
CA GLU A 96 26.39 -9.64 20.18
C GLU A 96 25.59 -8.49 20.79
N LEU A 97 26.30 -7.45 21.24
CA LEU A 97 25.66 -6.28 21.86
C LEU A 97 25.61 -5.09 20.89
N ILE A 98 24.40 -4.63 20.61
CA ILE A 98 24.12 -3.40 19.88
C ILE A 98 23.88 -2.30 20.91
N SER A 99 24.86 -1.41 21.05
CA SER A 99 24.76 -0.26 21.96
C SER A 99 23.64 0.72 21.57
N ALA A 100 23.21 1.57 22.49
CA ALA A 100 22.23 2.62 22.21
C ALA A 100 22.64 3.54 21.05
N LYS A 101 23.94 3.88 20.94
CA LYS A 101 24.46 4.72 19.86
C LYS A 101 24.35 4.03 18.50
N GLY A 102 24.69 2.74 18.45
CA GLY A 102 24.52 1.92 17.24
C GLY A 102 23.06 1.84 16.82
N SER A 103 22.18 1.53 17.78
CA SER A 103 20.73 1.47 17.58
C SER A 103 20.15 2.78 17.06
N LEU A 104 20.58 3.92 17.61
CA LEU A 104 20.14 5.25 17.16
C LEU A 104 20.64 5.58 15.74
N MET A 105 21.88 5.22 15.41
CA MET A 105 22.40 5.36 14.05
C MET A 105 21.56 4.54 13.06
N PHE A 106 21.30 3.26 13.37
CA PHE A 106 20.46 2.40 12.55
C PHE A 106 19.05 2.97 12.38
N TYR A 107 18.43 3.41 13.48
CA TYR A 107 17.12 4.05 13.47
C TYR A 107 17.06 5.26 12.53
N ASN A 108 18.04 6.17 12.65
CA ASN A 108 18.08 7.38 11.83
C ASN A 108 18.24 7.06 10.34
N VAL A 109 19.13 6.13 10.00
CA VAL A 109 19.34 5.70 8.60
C VAL A 109 18.09 5.02 8.03
N LEU A 110 17.45 4.14 8.81
CA LEU A 110 16.21 3.46 8.41
C LEU A 110 15.08 4.47 8.21
N ASN A 111 14.92 5.44 9.11
CA ASN A 111 13.89 6.48 8.97
C ASN A 111 14.16 7.42 7.81
N GLU A 112 15.42 7.79 7.57
CA GLU A 112 15.77 8.58 6.39
C GLU A 112 15.47 7.81 5.09
N SER A 113 15.80 6.51 5.07
CA SER A 113 15.48 5.63 3.94
C SER A 113 13.97 5.50 3.74
N ARG A 114 13.19 5.23 4.79
CA ARG A 114 11.72 5.19 4.74
C ARG A 114 11.14 6.51 4.22
N LYS A 115 11.61 7.65 4.74
CA LYS A 115 11.16 8.98 4.28
C LYS A 115 11.48 9.22 2.81
N LYS A 116 12.67 8.83 2.35
CA LYS A 116 13.05 8.92 0.92
C LYS A 116 12.19 8.02 0.05
N THR A 117 11.96 6.78 0.46
CA THR A 117 11.10 5.82 -0.24
C THR A 117 9.67 6.33 -0.31
N ASN A 118 9.08 6.76 0.81
CA ASN A 118 7.73 7.32 0.84
C ASN A 118 7.63 8.54 -0.08
N LYS A 119 8.58 9.48 -0.03
CA LYS A 119 8.59 10.62 -0.95
C LYS A 119 8.67 10.19 -2.43
N HIS A 120 9.46 9.17 -2.75
CA HIS A 120 9.57 8.67 -4.12
C HIS A 120 8.26 8.04 -4.58
N VAL A 121 7.67 7.17 -3.75
CA VAL A 121 6.40 6.50 -4.01
C VAL A 121 5.26 7.52 -4.15
N SER A 122 5.16 8.48 -3.23
CA SER A 122 4.17 9.55 -3.30
C SER A 122 4.31 10.40 -4.57
N GLY A 123 5.55 10.72 -4.98
CA GLY A 123 5.80 11.43 -6.23
C GLY A 123 5.34 10.64 -7.46
N GLN A 124 5.62 9.34 -7.51
CA GLN A 124 5.19 8.48 -8.62
C GLN A 124 3.66 8.34 -8.69
N ILE A 125 3.00 8.14 -7.55
CA ILE A 125 1.53 8.05 -7.49
C ILE A 125 0.91 9.38 -7.95
N GLY A 126 1.48 10.52 -7.55
CA GLY A 126 1.02 11.84 -8.01
C GLY A 126 1.07 11.98 -9.53
N THR A 127 2.19 11.60 -10.16
CA THR A 127 2.30 11.62 -11.63
C THR A 127 1.31 10.68 -12.31
N ILE A 128 1.10 9.47 -11.76
CA ILE A 128 0.13 8.52 -12.30
C ILE A 128 -1.30 9.07 -12.19
N SER A 129 -1.66 9.69 -11.05
CA SER A 129 -2.98 10.32 -10.86
C SER A 129 -3.21 11.41 -11.93
N GLU A 130 -2.23 12.29 -12.14
CA GLU A 130 -2.32 13.32 -13.18
C GLU A 130 -2.51 12.73 -14.58
N GLU A 131 -1.79 11.67 -14.92
CA GLU A 131 -1.94 10.96 -16.20
C GLU A 131 -3.34 10.33 -16.36
N ILE A 132 -3.89 9.74 -15.30
CA ILE A 132 -5.26 9.18 -15.30
C ILE A 132 -6.28 10.30 -15.53
N ILE A 133 -6.16 11.44 -14.85
CA ILE A 133 -7.05 12.60 -15.03
C ILE A 133 -7.02 13.10 -16.49
N VAL A 134 -5.84 13.21 -17.09
CA VAL A 134 -5.70 13.62 -18.49
C VAL A 134 -6.33 12.59 -19.44
N SER A 135 -6.08 11.30 -19.18
CA SER A 135 -6.62 10.19 -19.99
C SER A 135 -8.14 10.14 -19.94
N THR A 136 -8.73 10.18 -18.74
CA THR A 136 -10.19 10.13 -18.54
C THR A 136 -10.89 11.32 -19.19
N LYS A 137 -10.28 12.52 -19.17
CA LYS A 137 -10.78 13.70 -19.88
C LYS A 137 -10.75 13.51 -21.41
N THR A 138 -9.69 12.89 -21.91
CA THR A 138 -9.52 12.60 -23.35
C THR A 138 -10.57 11.58 -23.81
N ILE A 139 -10.76 10.51 -23.04
CA ILE A 139 -11.80 9.50 -23.29
C ILE A 139 -13.18 10.16 -23.30
N LYS A 140 -13.49 11.00 -22.31
CA LYS A 140 -14.78 11.71 -22.24
C LYS A 140 -15.06 12.58 -23.46
N SER A 141 -14.03 13.27 -23.98
CA SER A 141 -14.13 14.05 -25.22
C SER A 141 -14.42 13.16 -26.43
N ALA A 142 -13.71 12.03 -26.56
CA ALA A 142 -13.93 11.07 -27.64
C ALA A 142 -15.33 10.44 -27.59
N LEU A 143 -15.79 10.05 -26.40
CA LEU A 143 -17.14 9.53 -26.19
C LEU A 143 -18.19 10.54 -26.65
N GLY A 144 -18.05 11.83 -26.29
CA GLY A 144 -18.96 12.87 -26.77
C GLY A 144 -19.05 12.95 -28.30
N GLY A 145 -17.91 12.81 -29.00
CA GLY A 145 -17.87 12.76 -30.45
C GLY A 145 -18.59 11.54 -31.04
N ILE A 146 -18.38 10.35 -30.47
CA ILE A 146 -19.02 9.12 -30.94
C ILE A 146 -20.53 9.14 -30.64
N THR A 147 -20.95 9.68 -29.50
CA THR A 147 -22.36 9.90 -29.17
C THR A 147 -23.03 10.78 -30.23
N GLN A 148 -22.36 11.86 -30.66
CA GLN A 148 -22.87 12.70 -31.73
C GLN A 148 -23.00 11.95 -33.07
N VAL A 149 -22.04 11.08 -33.40
CA VAL A 149 -22.11 10.23 -34.60
C VAL A 149 -23.27 9.25 -34.51
N ALA A 150 -23.48 8.60 -33.36
CA ALA A 150 -24.61 7.68 -33.16
C ALA A 150 -25.96 8.40 -33.31
N LEU A 151 -26.10 9.60 -32.76
CA LEU A 151 -27.31 10.42 -32.92
C LEU A 151 -27.55 10.82 -34.38
N ASN A 152 -26.49 11.16 -35.12
CA ASN A 152 -26.60 11.47 -36.54
C ASN A 152 -27.03 10.24 -37.36
N LEU A 153 -26.48 9.06 -37.05
CA LEU A 153 -26.86 7.80 -37.69
C LEU A 153 -28.32 7.45 -37.43
N GLU A 154 -28.79 7.62 -36.19
CA GLU A 154 -30.20 7.41 -35.83
C GLU A 154 -31.13 8.35 -36.60
N MET A 155 -30.79 9.64 -36.70
CA MET A 155 -31.57 10.59 -37.52
C MET A 155 -31.58 10.21 -39.00
N LEU A 156 -30.43 9.79 -39.55
CA LEU A 156 -30.34 9.31 -40.94
C LEU A 156 -31.20 8.08 -41.18
N ALA A 157 -31.20 7.13 -40.24
CA ALA A 157 -32.04 5.94 -40.28
C ALA A 157 -33.52 6.28 -40.25
N ILE A 158 -33.95 7.20 -39.37
CA ILE A 158 -35.35 7.68 -39.32
C ILE A 158 -35.76 8.32 -40.64
N ASN A 159 -34.92 9.20 -41.19
CA ASN A 159 -35.21 9.85 -42.48
C ASN A 159 -35.30 8.82 -43.62
N ALA A 160 -34.41 7.82 -43.65
CA ALA A 160 -34.46 6.75 -44.62
C ALA A 160 -35.71 5.87 -44.47
N ALA A 161 -36.13 5.57 -43.23
CA ALA A 161 -37.34 4.82 -42.96
C ALA A 161 -38.60 5.56 -43.45
N ILE A 162 -38.68 6.88 -43.24
CA ILE A 162 -39.78 7.73 -43.73
C ILE A 162 -39.83 7.70 -45.26
N GLU A 163 -38.69 7.88 -45.93
CA GLU A 163 -38.66 7.90 -47.40
C GLU A 163 -38.96 6.51 -48.00
N ALA A 164 -38.49 5.44 -47.34
CA ALA A 164 -38.84 4.07 -47.71
C ALA A 164 -40.34 3.80 -47.58
N ALA A 165 -40.99 4.27 -46.51
CA ALA A 165 -42.44 4.19 -46.35
C ALA A 165 -43.19 4.98 -47.43
N ARG A 166 -42.68 6.18 -47.77
CA ARG A 166 -43.25 7.04 -48.83
C ARG A 166 -43.17 6.40 -50.21
N ALA A 167 -42.12 5.64 -50.50
CA ALA A 167 -41.93 4.92 -51.76
C ALA A 167 -42.81 3.64 -51.90
N GLY A 168 -43.53 3.24 -50.85
CA GLY A 168 -44.42 2.08 -50.85
C GLY A 168 -43.66 0.78 -51.16
N GLU A 169 -44.16 -0.02 -52.10
CA GLU A 169 -43.53 -1.32 -52.43
C GLU A 169 -42.08 -1.17 -52.92
N LYS A 170 -41.74 -0.08 -53.62
CA LYS A 170 -40.39 0.17 -54.12
C LYS A 170 -39.38 0.48 -53.01
N GLY A 171 -39.85 0.86 -51.81
CA GLY A 171 -39.01 1.20 -50.66
C GLY A 171 -38.72 0.03 -49.72
N ARG A 172 -39.29 -1.16 -49.92
CA ARG A 172 -39.19 -2.28 -48.96
C ARG A 172 -37.75 -2.69 -48.63
N SER A 173 -36.85 -2.72 -49.61
CA SER A 173 -35.43 -3.03 -49.37
C SER A 173 -34.72 -1.93 -48.58
N PHE A 174 -35.04 -0.66 -48.86
CA PHE A 174 -34.50 0.49 -48.12
C PHE A 174 -35.00 0.55 -46.68
N ALA A 175 -36.24 0.13 -46.41
CA ALA A 175 -36.78 0.05 -45.06
C ALA A 175 -35.99 -0.92 -44.17
N VAL A 176 -35.57 -2.08 -44.71
CA VAL A 176 -34.74 -3.06 -43.98
C VAL A 176 -33.37 -2.47 -43.64
N VAL A 177 -32.76 -1.73 -44.57
CA VAL A 177 -31.46 -1.06 -44.33
C VAL A 177 -31.60 0.03 -43.27
N ALA A 178 -32.67 0.83 -43.34
CA ALA A 178 -32.93 1.88 -42.35
C ALA A 178 -33.07 1.31 -40.94
N GLU A 179 -33.81 0.21 -40.77
CA GLU A 179 -33.95 -0.47 -39.48
C GLU A 179 -32.61 -1.01 -38.96
N ALA A 180 -31.79 -1.61 -39.83
CA ALA A 180 -30.47 -2.10 -39.44
C ALA A 180 -29.55 -0.96 -38.96
N VAL A 181 -29.53 0.18 -39.67
CA VAL A 181 -28.73 1.36 -39.26
C VAL A 181 -29.21 1.90 -37.91
N LYS A 182 -30.52 1.93 -37.68
CA LYS A 182 -31.10 2.34 -36.40
C LYS A 182 -30.64 1.41 -35.25
N CYS A 183 -30.75 0.10 -35.44
CA CYS A 183 -30.30 -0.89 -34.46
C CYS A 183 -28.80 -0.74 -34.15
N THR A 184 -27.95 -0.53 -35.17
CA THR A 184 -26.52 -0.26 -34.98
C THR A 184 -26.25 1.02 -34.18
N ALA A 185 -27.02 2.09 -34.40
CA ALA A 185 -26.90 3.33 -33.64
C ALA A 185 -27.30 3.14 -32.16
N GLU A 186 -28.33 2.34 -31.88
CA GLU A 186 -28.77 1.99 -30.53
C GLU A 186 -27.75 1.10 -29.80
N GLU A 187 -27.19 0.10 -30.49
CA GLU A 187 -26.09 -0.73 -29.97
C GLU A 187 -24.86 0.12 -29.63
N ALA A 188 -24.49 1.07 -30.51
CA ALA A 188 -23.39 1.99 -30.27
C ALA A 188 -23.61 2.81 -28.99
N LYS A 189 -24.82 3.34 -28.76
CA LYS A 189 -25.15 4.07 -27.52
C LYS A 189 -24.95 3.21 -26.27
N THR A 190 -25.41 1.96 -26.29
CA THR A 190 -25.28 1.03 -25.16
C THR A 190 -23.80 0.75 -24.83
N LEU A 191 -22.95 0.61 -25.85
CA LEU A 191 -21.51 0.46 -25.68
C LEU A 191 -20.86 1.73 -25.11
N LEU A 192 -21.30 2.90 -25.56
CA LEU A 192 -20.80 4.19 -25.04
C LEU A 192 -21.13 4.39 -23.57
N GLU A 193 -22.34 4.04 -23.13
CA GLU A 193 -22.74 4.06 -21.72
C GLU A 193 -21.84 3.15 -20.87
N SER A 194 -21.51 1.96 -21.38
CA SER A 194 -20.61 1.03 -20.70
C SER A 194 -19.19 1.60 -20.57
N ILE A 195 -18.66 2.23 -21.62
CA ILE A 195 -17.33 2.87 -21.57
C ILE A 195 -17.35 4.10 -20.65
N GLU A 196 -18.44 4.87 -20.63
CA GLU A 196 -18.60 6.00 -19.71
C GLU A 196 -18.57 5.55 -18.25
N SER A 197 -19.23 4.44 -17.92
CA SER A 197 -19.15 3.83 -16.59
C SER A 197 -17.71 3.51 -16.19
N VAL A 198 -16.97 2.80 -17.06
CA VAL A 198 -15.55 2.46 -16.79
C VAL A 198 -14.69 3.72 -16.67
N ASN A 199 -14.97 4.75 -17.46
CA ASN A 199 -14.25 6.01 -17.39
C ASN A 199 -14.51 6.76 -16.07
N ASN A 200 -15.73 6.69 -15.55
CA ASN A 200 -16.07 7.23 -14.23
C ASN A 200 -15.38 6.44 -13.11
N ASP A 201 -15.32 5.11 -13.20
CA ASP A 201 -14.59 4.26 -12.25
C ASP A 201 -13.10 4.63 -12.20
N ASN A 202 -12.47 4.85 -13.36
CA ASN A 202 -11.09 5.33 -13.45
C ASN A 202 -10.91 6.70 -12.76
N SER A 203 -11.88 7.61 -12.91
CA SER A 203 -11.85 8.91 -12.21
C SER A 203 -11.97 8.75 -10.70
N LEU A 204 -12.80 7.83 -10.21
CA LEU A 204 -12.93 7.54 -8.79
C LEU A 204 -11.65 6.92 -8.22
N MET A 205 -11.03 5.99 -8.94
CA MET A 205 -9.74 5.42 -8.56
C MET A 205 -8.66 6.50 -8.46
N SER A 206 -8.65 7.49 -9.36
CA SER A 206 -7.74 8.64 -9.28
C SER A 206 -7.91 9.43 -7.99
N ASN A 207 -9.15 9.72 -7.59
CA ASN A 207 -9.44 10.45 -6.36
C ASN A 207 -9.02 9.64 -5.11
N GLN A 208 -9.20 8.31 -5.13
CA GLN A 208 -8.73 7.45 -4.04
C GLN A 208 -7.20 7.43 -3.93
N LEU A 209 -6.48 7.51 -5.05
CA LEU A 209 -5.02 7.65 -5.03
C LEU A 209 -4.59 8.97 -4.38
N GLU A 210 -5.32 10.07 -4.61
CA GLU A 210 -5.05 11.35 -3.95
C GLU A 210 -5.28 11.28 -2.43
N GLU A 211 -6.34 10.61 -1.97
CA GLU A 211 -6.60 10.42 -0.54
C GLU A 211 -5.49 9.59 0.14
N LEU A 212 -5.04 8.51 -0.51
CA LEU A 212 -3.91 7.71 -0.02
C LEU A 212 -2.59 8.50 0.03
N LEU A 213 -2.41 9.48 -0.85
CA LEU A 213 -1.25 10.37 -0.81
C LEU A 213 -1.26 11.31 0.40
N GLU A 214 -2.45 11.72 0.86
CA GLU A 214 -2.59 12.53 2.07
C GLU A 214 -2.26 11.73 3.33
N GLU A 215 -2.58 10.43 3.37
CA GLU A 215 -2.25 9.55 4.50
C GLU A 215 -0.75 9.25 4.63
N LEU A 216 0.03 9.40 3.55
CA LEU A 216 1.48 9.18 3.55
C LEU A 216 2.30 10.37 4.08
N HIS A 217 1.67 11.52 4.31
CA HIS A 217 2.29 12.76 4.82
C HIS A 217 2.04 12.98 6.32
#